data_AF-M6JCW5-F1
#
_entry.id   AF-M6JCW5-F1
#
_cell.length_a   1.000
_cell.length_b   1.000
_cell.length_c   1.000
_cell.angle_alpha   90.00
_cell.angle_beta   90.00
_cell.angle_gamma   90.00
#
_symmetry.space_group_name_H-M   'P 1'
#
loop_
_entity.id
_entity.type
_entity.pdbx_description
1 polymer ?
#
loop_
_entity_poly.entity_id
_entity_poly.type
_entity_poly.pdbx_seq_one_letter_code
_entity_poly.pdbx_strand_id
1 'polypeptide(L)'
;MNSFEHIHFAEIILIVSGIVYTLHGLIHQLIVGAAVGFFQLREEKQSRLILMMWIATGAFMSFLGFLPAILILLFGPQPPVVATLLAETIAVCFLSLHIFLSGYRTHTQPVKIGFFFSLGFVIVLLFYLLNLWV
;
A
#
# COMPACT_ATOMS: atom_id res chain seq x y z
N MET A 1 15.75 26.55 -10.29
CA MET A 1 14.39 26.39 -9.74
C MET A 1 14.46 25.30 -8.69
N ASN A 2 14.14 25.60 -7.44
CA ASN A 2 14.15 24.58 -6.40
C ASN A 2 12.99 23.63 -6.66
N SER A 3 13.29 22.39 -7.06
CA SER A 3 12.33 21.35 -7.47
C SER A 3 11.32 20.92 -6.39
N PHE A 4 11.32 21.56 -5.22
CA PHE A 4 10.56 21.17 -4.04
C PHE A 4 9.70 22.31 -3.46
N GLU A 5 9.54 23.42 -4.21
CA GLU A 5 8.70 24.55 -3.77
C GLU A 5 7.21 24.19 -3.57
N HIS A 6 6.75 23.10 -4.18
CA HIS A 6 5.39 22.56 -4.04
C HIS A 6 5.22 21.56 -2.88
N ILE A 7 6.29 21.25 -2.15
CA ILE A 7 6.22 20.33 -1.01
C ILE A 7 5.87 21.12 0.24
N HIS A 8 4.62 21.02 0.68
CA HIS A 8 4.17 21.53 1.96
C HIS A 8 3.99 20.39 2.96
N PHE A 9 3.51 20.74 4.16
CA PHE A 9 3.38 19.80 5.26
C PHE A 9 2.46 18.61 4.92
N ALA A 10 1.39 18.84 4.15
CA ALA A 10 0.44 17.81 3.74
C ALA A 10 1.09 16.79 2.78
N GLU A 11 1.88 17.25 1.81
CA GLU A 11 2.64 16.41 0.89
C GLU A 11 3.68 15.58 1.64
N ILE A 12 4.36 16.16 2.63
CA ILE A 12 5.33 15.42 3.47
C ILE A 12 4.63 14.26 4.20
N ILE A 13 3.47 14.49 4.80
CA ILE A 13 2.70 13.44 5.46
C ILE A 13 2.31 12.35 4.47
N LEU A 14 1.80 12.72 3.29
CA LEU A 14 1.41 11.76 2.26
C LEU A 14 2.61 10.94 1.77
N ILE A 15 3.74 11.59 1.47
CA ILE A 15 4.96 10.93 1.01
C ILE A 15 5.50 9.98 2.08
N VAL A 16 5.64 10.44 3.32
CA VAL A 16 6.20 9.61 4.40
C VAL A 16 5.30 8.41 4.70
N SER A 17 3.98 8.62 4.76
CA SER A 17 3.04 7.52 4.96
C SER A 17 3.05 6.53 3.80
N GLY A 18 3.15 7.02 2.55
CA GLY A 18 3.31 6.19 1.35
C GLY A 18 4.58 5.34 1.40
N ILE A 19 5.72 5.93 1.79
CA ILE A 19 6.98 5.20 1.96
C ILE A 19 6.85 4.11 3.04
N VAL A 20 6.26 4.43 4.20
CA VAL A 20 6.05 3.44 5.27
C VAL A 20 5.15 2.29 4.78
N TYR A 21 4.08 2.63 4.05
CA TYR A 21 3.17 1.66 3.46
C TYR A 21 3.86 0.75 2.43
N THR A 22 4.71 1.34 1.58
CA THR A 22 5.54 0.60 0.62
C THR A 22 6.52 -0.33 1.30
N LEU A 23 7.24 0.16 2.32
CA LEU A 23 8.24 -0.63 3.04
C LEU A 23 7.59 -1.87 3.67
N HIS A 24 6.39 -1.73 4.23
CA HIS A 24 5.64 -2.87 4.74
C HIS A 24 5.34 -3.89 3.62
N GLY A 25 4.90 -3.43 2.45
CA GLY A 25 4.69 -4.28 1.27
C GLY A 25 5.95 -4.98 0.78
N LEU A 26 7.09 -4.31 0.79
CA LEU A 26 8.38 -4.89 0.41
C LEU A 26 8.85 -5.94 1.43
N ILE A 27 8.68 -5.69 2.72
CA ILE A 27 8.99 -6.66 3.77
C ILE A 27 8.15 -7.93 3.59
N HIS A 28 6.87 -7.80 3.23
CA HIS A 28 6.03 -8.94 2.87
C HIS A 28 6.64 -9.77 1.74
N GLN A 29 7.09 -9.12 0.67
CA GLN A 29 7.68 -9.81 -0.47
C GLN A 29 9.01 -10.48 -0.13
N LEU A 30 9.85 -9.86 0.71
CA LEU A 30 11.12 -10.44 1.16
C LEU A 30 10.93 -11.67 2.04
N ILE A 31 10.02 -11.59 3.01
CA ILE A 31 9.69 -12.72 3.89
C ILE A 31 9.11 -13.87 3.07
N VAL A 32 8.19 -13.57 2.14
CA VAL A 32 7.62 -14.60 1.30
C VAL A 32 8.64 -15.18 0.33
N GLY A 33 9.49 -14.36 -0.29
CA GLY A 33 10.57 -14.80 -1.16
C GLY A 33 11.50 -15.79 -0.46
N ALA A 34 11.89 -15.50 0.78
CA ALA A 34 12.64 -16.43 1.62
C ALA A 34 11.82 -17.70 1.91
N ALA A 35 10.55 -17.56 2.28
CA ALA A 35 9.66 -18.67 2.60
C ALA A 35 9.40 -19.61 1.40
N VAL A 36 9.29 -19.09 0.17
CA VAL A 36 9.10 -19.90 -1.05
C VAL A 36 10.22 -20.92 -1.17
N GLY A 37 11.47 -20.51 -0.91
CA GLY A 37 12.65 -21.39 -0.96
C GLY A 37 12.58 -22.55 0.04
N PHE A 38 11.93 -22.35 1.20
CA PHE A 38 11.72 -23.40 2.20
C PHE A 38 10.47 -24.26 1.92
N PHE A 39 9.40 -23.67 1.36
CA PHE A 39 8.13 -24.34 1.12
C PHE A 39 8.06 -25.14 -0.19
N GLN A 40 9.06 -25.07 -1.08
CA GLN A 40 9.15 -25.96 -2.25
C GLN A 40 9.11 -27.46 -1.86
N LEU A 41 9.43 -27.78 -0.60
CA LEU A 41 9.42 -29.14 -0.04
C LEU A 41 8.03 -29.62 0.47
N ARG A 42 6.99 -28.78 0.50
CA ARG A 42 5.65 -29.16 1.02
C ARG A 42 4.56 -29.01 -0.05
N GLU A 43 4.05 -30.13 -0.56
CA GLU A 43 3.02 -30.21 -1.63
C GLU A 43 1.59 -29.79 -1.23
N GLU A 44 1.42 -28.98 -0.18
CA GLU A 44 0.07 -28.61 0.26
C GLU A 44 -0.50 -27.43 -0.53
N LYS A 45 -1.59 -27.69 -1.26
CA LYS A 45 -2.38 -26.69 -2.03
C LYS A 45 -2.77 -25.45 -1.21
N GLN A 46 -3.04 -25.62 0.09
CA GLN A 46 -3.36 -24.52 1.00
C GLN A 46 -2.16 -23.60 1.26
N SER A 47 -0.97 -24.16 1.43
CA SER A 47 0.27 -23.38 1.65
C SER A 47 0.57 -22.49 0.44
N ARG A 48 0.36 -22.99 -0.78
CA ARG A 48 0.53 -22.19 -2.01
C ARG A 48 -0.47 -21.03 -2.11
N LEU A 49 -1.73 -21.26 -1.75
CA LEU A 49 -2.76 -20.21 -1.77
C LEU A 49 -2.44 -19.09 -0.78
N ILE A 50 -2.04 -19.43 0.45
CA ILE A 50 -1.64 -18.44 1.47
C ILE A 50 -0.43 -17.64 0.98
N LEU A 51 0.54 -18.32 0.38
CA LEU A 51 1.74 -17.70 -0.16
C LEU A 51 1.42 -16.73 -1.30
N MET A 52 0.59 -17.14 -2.28
CA MET A 52 0.19 -16.29 -3.41
C MET A 52 -0.58 -15.05 -2.95
N MET A 53 -1.52 -15.23 -2.01
CA MET A 53 -2.24 -14.12 -1.40
C MET A 53 -1.29 -13.15 -0.70
N TRP A 54 -0.33 -13.67 0.04
CA TRP A 54 0.68 -12.85 0.73
C TRP A 54 1.55 -12.07 -0.26
N ILE A 55 2.03 -12.70 -1.34
CA ILE A 55 2.79 -12.02 -2.42
C ILE A 55 1.95 -10.90 -3.04
N ALA A 56 0.70 -11.21 -3.39
CA ALA A 56 -0.21 -10.26 -4.02
C ALA A 56 -0.46 -9.06 -3.11
N THR A 57 -0.79 -9.28 -1.84
CA THR A 57 -0.96 -8.20 -0.85
C THR A 57 0.29 -7.35 -0.74
N GLY A 58 1.47 -7.96 -0.61
CA GLY A 58 2.74 -7.23 -0.55
C GLY A 58 2.99 -6.37 -1.78
N ALA A 59 2.77 -6.93 -2.98
CA ALA A 59 2.92 -6.20 -4.24
C ALA A 59 1.96 -5.02 -4.37
N PHE A 60 0.68 -5.22 -4.03
CA PHE A 60 -0.31 -4.15 -4.03
C PHE A 60 0.06 -3.03 -3.04
N MET A 61 0.48 -3.38 -1.81
CA MET A 61 0.91 -2.38 -0.83
C MET A 61 2.15 -1.60 -1.30
N SER A 62 3.16 -2.29 -1.84
CA SER A 62 4.37 -1.67 -2.37
C SER A 62 4.05 -0.66 -3.46
N PHE A 63 3.23 -1.07 -4.44
CA PHE A 63 2.87 -0.24 -5.58
C PHE A 63 2.00 0.96 -5.16
N LEU A 64 0.92 0.70 -4.42
CA LEU A 64 -0.03 1.73 -4.00
C LEU A 64 0.57 2.71 -2.98
N GLY A 65 1.62 2.36 -2.23
CA GLY A 65 2.33 3.33 -1.39
C GLY A 65 3.37 4.17 -2.13
N PHE A 66 3.97 3.60 -3.18
CA PHE A 66 5.11 4.21 -3.86
C PHE A 66 4.65 5.17 -4.95
N LEU A 67 3.64 4.76 -5.73
CA LEU A 67 3.03 5.57 -6.78
C LEU A 67 2.61 6.99 -6.32
N PRO A 68 1.87 7.17 -5.21
CA PRO A 68 1.43 8.50 -4.79
C PRO A 68 2.62 9.34 -4.32
N ALA A 69 3.56 8.73 -3.60
CA ALA A 69 4.74 9.38 -3.06
C ALA A 69 5.63 9.92 -4.20
N ILE A 70 5.88 9.11 -5.24
CA ILE A 70 6.72 9.54 -6.35
C ILE A 70 6.02 10.54 -7.27
N LEU A 71 4.71 10.39 -7.50
CA LEU A 71 3.96 11.35 -8.32
C LEU A 71 3.91 12.74 -7.68
N ILE A 72 3.66 12.81 -6.37
CA ILE A 72 3.66 14.09 -5.65
C ILE A 72 5.07 14.68 -5.57
N LEU A 73 6.09 13.86 -5.33
CA LEU A 73 7.48 14.34 -5.27
C LEU A 73 7.96 14.93 -6.60
N LEU A 74 7.61 14.30 -7.72
CA LEU A 74 8.08 14.70 -9.05
C LEU A 74 7.22 15.78 -9.73
N PHE A 75 5.89 15.74 -9.53
CA PHE A 75 4.96 16.57 -10.30
C PHE A 75 4.10 17.50 -9.44
N GLY A 76 4.04 17.29 -8.12
CA GLY A 76 3.14 18.02 -7.23
C GLY A 76 1.65 17.69 -7.48
N PRO A 77 0.72 18.44 -6.86
CA PRO A 77 -0.72 18.15 -6.91
C PRO A 77 -1.38 18.63 -8.22
N GLN A 78 -0.86 18.19 -9.37
CA GLN A 78 -1.48 18.48 -10.66
C GLN A 78 -2.76 17.65 -10.86
N PRO A 79 -3.72 18.09 -11.70
CA PRO A 79 -4.98 17.37 -11.91
C PRO A 79 -4.82 15.87 -12.25
N PRO A 80 -3.86 15.44 -13.09
CA PRO A 80 -3.63 14.01 -13.34
C PRO A 80 -3.13 13.25 -12.11
N VAL A 81 -2.31 13.87 -11.27
CA VAL A 81 -1.81 13.29 -10.03
C VAL A 81 -2.96 13.12 -9.05
N VAL A 82 -3.80 14.14 -8.88
CA VAL A 82 -5.00 14.09 -8.02
C VAL A 82 -5.98 13.00 -8.48
N ALA A 83 -6.21 12.87 -9.79
CA ALA A 83 -7.03 11.78 -10.33
C ALA A 83 -6.45 10.39 -10.01
N THR A 84 -5.11 10.25 -10.06
CA THR A 84 -4.42 9.02 -9.68
C THR A 84 -4.59 8.71 -8.20
N LEU A 85 -4.42 9.72 -7.32
CA LEU A 85 -4.63 9.57 -5.88
C LEU A 85 -6.08 9.15 -5.53
N LEU A 86 -7.07 9.66 -6.26
CA LEU A 86 -8.47 9.23 -6.12
C LEU A 86 -8.65 7.75 -6.48
N ALA A 87 -8.14 7.33 -7.65
CA ALA A 87 -8.21 5.93 -8.08
C ALA A 87 -7.49 5.00 -7.09
N GLU A 88 -6.35 5.45 -6.56
CA GLU A 88 -5.57 4.73 -5.57
C GLU A 88 -6.31 4.59 -4.24
N THR A 89 -6.96 5.66 -3.78
CA THR A 89 -7.81 5.62 -2.58
C THR A 89 -8.88 4.54 -2.70
N ILE A 90 -9.54 4.46 -3.86
CA ILE A 90 -10.54 3.42 -4.15
C ILE A 90 -9.88 2.03 -4.15
N ALA A 91 -8.70 1.88 -4.75
CA ALA A 91 -7.98 0.61 -4.79
C ALA A 91 -7.55 0.12 -3.40
N VAL A 92 -7.03 1.00 -2.53
CA VAL A 92 -6.65 0.63 -1.16
C VAL A 92 -7.88 0.31 -0.32
N CYS A 93 -9.00 1.02 -0.51
CA CYS A 93 -10.29 0.65 0.09
C CYS A 93 -10.74 -0.75 -0.33
N PHE A 94 -10.65 -1.07 -1.62
CA PHE A 94 -10.99 -2.40 -2.13
C PHE A 94 -10.08 -3.49 -1.56
N LEU A 95 -8.76 -3.24 -1.48
CA LEU A 95 -7.81 -4.16 -0.86
C LEU A 95 -8.16 -4.41 0.62
N SER A 96 -8.45 -3.35 1.37
CA SER A 96 -8.82 -3.44 2.78
C SER A 96 -10.11 -4.25 2.96
N LEU A 97 -11.14 -3.95 2.15
CA LEU A 97 -12.40 -4.68 2.15
C LEU A 97 -12.19 -6.16 1.78
N HIS A 98 -11.36 -6.44 0.78
CA HIS A 98 -11.05 -7.80 0.34
C HIS A 98 -10.38 -8.61 1.46
N ILE A 99 -9.40 -8.03 2.17
CA ILE A 99 -8.75 -8.69 3.32
C ILE A 99 -9.75 -8.95 4.44
N PHE A 100 -10.67 -8.02 4.69
CA PHE A 100 -11.71 -8.19 5.70
C PHE A 100 -12.69 -9.33 5.35
N LEU A 101 -13.24 -9.32 4.12
CA LEU A 101 -14.24 -10.27 3.65
C LEU A 101 -13.69 -11.69 3.43
N SER A 102 -12.41 -11.82 3.05
CA SER A 102 -11.74 -13.12 2.88
C SER A 102 -11.46 -13.84 4.20
N GLY A 103 -11.88 -13.27 5.33
CA GLY A 103 -11.77 -13.86 6.65
C GLY A 103 -10.55 -13.36 7.40
N TYR A 104 -10.57 -12.11 7.86
CA TYR A 104 -9.47 -11.49 8.63
C TYR A 104 -8.81 -12.41 9.67
N ARG A 105 -9.58 -13.25 10.37
CA ARG A 105 -9.07 -14.18 11.39
C ARG A 105 -8.16 -15.28 10.84
N THR A 106 -8.37 -15.73 9.60
CA THR A 106 -7.60 -16.83 8.97
C THR A 106 -6.31 -16.35 8.30
N HIS A 107 -6.11 -15.04 8.17
CA HIS A 107 -4.89 -14.47 7.60
C HIS A 107 -3.67 -14.58 8.51
N THR A 108 -2.50 -14.61 7.90
CA THR A 108 -1.21 -14.55 8.60
C THR A 108 -1.06 -13.20 9.32
N GLN A 109 -0.30 -13.18 10.42
CA GLN A 109 -0.09 -11.95 11.20
C GLN A 109 0.42 -10.76 10.36
N PRO A 110 1.34 -10.93 9.40
CA PRO A 110 1.79 -9.83 8.56
C PRO A 110 0.65 -9.22 7.72
N VAL A 111 -0.24 -10.05 7.14
CA VAL A 111 -1.41 -9.57 6.38
C VAL A 111 -2.38 -8.81 7.27
N LYS A 112 -2.56 -9.26 8.52
CA LYS A 112 -3.38 -8.55 9.52
C LYS A 112 -2.81 -7.18 9.87
N ILE A 113 -1.50 -7.08 10.06
CA ILE A 113 -0.82 -5.79 10.28
C ILE A 113 -0.95 -4.90 9.04
N GLY A 114 -0.77 -5.47 7.85
CA GLY A 114 -0.93 -4.78 6.58
C GLY A 114 -2.31 -4.15 6.39
N PHE A 115 -3.37 -4.82 6.84
CA PHE A 115 -4.73 -4.27 6.84
C PHE A 115 -4.83 -2.94 7.61
N PHE A 116 -4.23 -2.84 8.81
CA PHE A 116 -4.25 -1.60 9.57
C PHE A 116 -3.43 -0.49 8.89
N PHE A 117 -2.30 -0.86 8.29
CA PHE A 117 -1.55 0.07 7.46
C PHE A 117 -2.38 0.58 6.27
N SER A 118 -3.18 -0.28 5.63
CA SER A 118 -4.06 0.11 4.52
C SER A 118 -5.14 1.08 4.97
N LEU A 119 -5.77 0.83 6.13
CA LEU A 119 -6.75 1.75 6.71
C LEU A 119 -6.15 3.10 7.07
N GLY A 120 -4.98 3.10 7.73
CA GLY A 120 -4.26 4.32 8.06
C GLY A 120 -3.88 5.12 6.81
N PHE A 121 -3.43 4.43 5.76
CA PHE A 121 -3.05 5.06 4.51
C PHE A 121 -4.25 5.66 3.75
N VAL A 122 -5.40 4.96 3.74
CA VAL A 122 -6.66 5.51 3.21
C VAL A 122 -7.06 6.79 3.93
N ILE A 123 -6.93 6.82 5.25
CA ILE A 123 -7.25 8.01 6.05
C ILE A 123 -6.35 9.18 5.61
N VAL A 124 -5.03 8.94 5.46
CA VAL A 124 -4.10 9.98 4.99
C VAL A 124 -4.46 10.48 3.58
N LEU A 125 -4.74 9.56 2.64
CA LEU A 125 -5.14 9.91 1.28
C LEU A 125 -6.42 10.77 1.27
N LEU A 126 -7.44 10.38 2.05
CA LEU A 126 -8.69 11.13 2.14
C LEU A 126 -8.48 12.53 2.74
N PHE A 127 -7.69 12.65 3.81
CA PHE A 127 -7.38 13.95 4.40
C PHE A 127 -6.61 14.84 3.43
N TYR A 128 -5.62 14.29 2.72
CA TYR A 128 -4.87 15.04 1.72
C TYR A 128 -5.78 15.52 0.58
N LEU A 129 -6.58 14.62 0.02
CA LEU A 129 -7.54 14.97 -1.03
C LEU A 129 -8.50 16.04 -0.56
N LEU A 130 -9.13 15.90 0.62
CA LEU A 130 -10.04 16.92 1.17
C LEU A 130 -9.35 18.27 1.37
N ASN A 131 -8.08 18.29 1.80
CA ASN A 131 -7.32 19.52 1.96
C ASN A 131 -7.07 20.26 0.64
N LEU A 132 -7.00 19.55 -0.49
CA LEU A 132 -6.89 20.18 -1.81
C LEU A 132 -8.19 20.86 -2.29
N TRP A 133 -9.35 20.48 -1.74
CA TRP A 133 -10.65 21.01 -2.15
C TRP A 133 -11.14 22.18 -1.28
N VAL A 134 -10.55 22.40 -0.10
CA VAL A 134 -10.91 23.47 0.86
C VAL A 134 -9.99 24.66 0.69
#